data_AF-A0A0D4ZZ44-F1
#
_entry.id   AF-A0A0D4ZZ44-F1
#
_cell.length_a   1.000
_cell.length_b   1.000
_cell.length_c   1.000
_cell.angle_alpha   90.00
_cell.angle_beta   90.00
_cell.angle_gamma   90.00
#
_symmetry.space_group_name_H-M   'P 1'
#
loop_
_entity.id
_entity.type
_entity.pdbx_description
1 polymer ?
#
loop_
_entity_poly.entity_id
_entity_poly.type
_entity_poly.pdbx_seq_one_letter_code
_entity_poly.pdbx_strand_id
1 'polypeptide(L)' 'MSDSFVVEANRRVVGIAIRCRGGYKFHASEPAFRALEKQTFRRAKSLAHSVGEFARKLLEAGDPATRTLH' A
#
# COMPACT_ATOMS: atom_id res chain seq x y z
N MET A 1 9.51 -4.74 -20.67
CA MET A 1 9.81 -4.16 -19.34
C MET A 1 8.49 -3.97 -18.62
N SER A 2 8.36 -4.48 -17.40
CA SER A 2 7.20 -4.20 -16.54
C SER A 2 7.50 -2.93 -15.75
N ASP A 3 6.79 -1.83 -16.04
CA ASP A 3 6.90 -0.61 -15.24
C ASP A 3 6.46 -0.91 -13.81
N SER A 4 7.38 -0.75 -12.86
CA SER A 4 7.13 -0.96 -11.45
C SER A 4 7.61 0.24 -10.66
N PHE A 5 6.88 0.62 -9.61
CA PHE A 5 7.27 1.72 -8.72
C PHE A 5 7.08 1.34 -7.27
N VAL A 6 7.94 1.90 -6.43
CA VAL A 6 7.84 1.81 -4.97
C VAL A 6 6.65 2.64 -4.51
N VAL A 7 5.91 2.12 -3.54
CA VAL A 7 4.78 2.80 -2.92
C VAL A 7 5.15 3.10 -1.48
N GLU A 8 5.15 4.38 -1.14
CA GLU A 8 5.46 4.86 0.19
C GLU A 8 4.23 5.48 0.86
N ALA A 9 4.08 5.26 2.16
CA ALA A 9 3.14 5.97 3.00
C ALA A 9 3.82 6.29 4.34
N ASN A 10 3.55 7.47 4.90
CA ASN A 10 4.16 7.92 6.16
C ASN A 10 5.70 7.80 6.19
N ARG A 11 6.36 8.13 5.06
CA ARG A 11 7.82 8.02 4.86
C ARG A 11 8.38 6.60 5.03
N ARG A 12 7.56 5.57 4.85
CA ARG A 12 7.96 4.17 4.84
C ARG A 12 7.53 3.50 3.55
N VAL A 13 8.34 2.57 3.05
CA VAL A 13 7.98 1.70 1.93
C VAL A 13 6.94 0.70 2.41
N VAL A 14 5.74 0.75 1.82
CA VAL A 14 4.61 -0.12 2.20
C VAL A 14 4.30 -1.17 1.14
N GLY A 15 4.91 -1.05 -0.04
CA GLY A 15 4.83 -2.05 -1.08
C GLY A 15 5.38 -1.59 -2.43
N ILE A 16 5.10 -2.38 -3.46
CA ILE A 16 5.37 -2.05 -4.86
C ILE A 16 4.09 -2.08 -5.67
N ALA A 17 4.04 -1.30 -6.73
CA ALA A 17 3.00 -1.35 -7.73
C ALA A 17 3.59 -1.82 -9.06
N ILE A 18 2.98 -2.86 -9.65
CA ILE A 18 3.41 -3.42 -10.92
C ILE A 18 2.34 -3.11 -11.97
N ARG A 19 2.74 -2.48 -13.09
CA ARG A 19 1.85 -2.26 -14.25
C ARG A 19 1.44 -3.61 -14.83
N CYS A 20 0.14 -3.85 -14.95
CA CYS A 20 -0.43 -5.05 -15.53
C CYS A 20 -1.57 -4.73 -16.49
N ARG A 21 -2.06 -5.74 -17.21
CA ARG A 21 -3.25 -5.58 -18.06
C ARG A 21 -4.44 -5.17 -17.18
N GLY A 22 -4.98 -3.98 -17.40
CA GLY A 22 -6.07 -3.40 -16.60
C GLY A 22 -5.66 -2.36 -15.55
N GLY A 23 -4.36 -2.11 -15.34
CA GLY A 23 -3.92 -1.02 -14.44
C GLY A 23 -2.63 -1.33 -13.68
N TYR A 24 -2.67 -1.15 -12.37
CA TYR A 24 -1.55 -1.31 -11.45
C TYR A 24 -1.95 -2.24 -10.31
N LYS A 25 -1.22 -3.34 -10.15
CA LYS A 25 -1.42 -4.27 -9.05
C LYS A 25 -0.51 -3.88 -7.88
N PHE A 26 -1.09 -3.75 -6.70
CA PHE A 26 -0.34 -3.49 -5.47
C PHE A 26 0.10 -4.80 -4.81
N HIS A 27 1.35 -4.81 -4.36
CA HIS A 27 1.95 -5.88 -3.56
C HIS A 27 2.51 -5.25 -2.28
N ALA A 28 1.95 -5.63 -1.14
CA ALA A 28 2.31 -5.11 0.16
C ALA A 28 3.64 -5.71 0.65
N SER A 29 4.55 -4.86 1.11
CA SER A 29 5.72 -5.29 1.90
C SER A 29 5.39 -5.37 3.39
N GLU A 30 4.44 -4.55 3.86
CA GLU A 30 4.07 -4.43 5.26
C GLU A 30 2.80 -5.23 5.60
N PRO A 31 2.79 -6.04 6.69
CA PRO A 31 1.62 -6.83 7.08
C PRO A 31 0.34 -5.99 7.24
N ALA A 32 0.46 -4.77 7.76
CA ALA A 32 -0.66 -3.85 7.94
C ALA A 32 -1.37 -3.54 6.61
N PHE A 33 -0.64 -3.51 5.49
CA PHE A 33 -1.16 -3.19 4.16
C PHE A 33 -1.65 -4.40 3.37
N ARG A 34 -1.62 -5.62 3.95
CA ARG A 34 -2.13 -6.84 3.27
C ARG A 34 -3.60 -6.77 2.90
N ALA A 35 -4.39 -5.92 3.54
CA ALA A 35 -5.77 -5.66 3.14
C ALA A 35 -5.89 -5.09 1.70
N LEU A 36 -4.84 -4.45 1.19
CA LEU A 36 -4.75 -3.93 -0.18
C LEU A 36 -4.03 -4.87 -1.15
N GLU A 37 -3.52 -6.01 -0.67
CA GLU A 37 -2.74 -6.97 -1.46
C GLU A 37 -3.52 -7.44 -2.70
N LYS A 38 -2.82 -7.53 -3.84
CA LYS A 38 -3.35 -7.99 -5.14
C LYS A 38 -4.52 -7.17 -5.71
N GLN A 39 -4.93 -6.09 -5.05
CA GLN A 39 -5.90 -5.17 -5.62
C GLN A 39 -5.31 -4.51 -6.87
N THR A 40 -6.13 -4.44 -7.93
CA THR A 40 -5.73 -3.83 -9.20
C THR A 40 -6.45 -2.49 -9.36
N PHE A 41 -5.67 -1.43 -9.45
CA PHE A 41 -6.15 -0.07 -9.59
C PHE A 41 -6.02 0.37 -11.04
N ARG A 42 -7.07 0.92 -11.64
CA ARG A 42 -7.05 1.39 -13.04
C ARG A 42 -5.95 2.43 -13.31
N ARG A 43 -5.65 3.28 -12.32
CA ARG A 43 -4.67 4.38 -12.41
C ARG A 43 -3.73 4.38 -11.21
N ALA A 44 -2.48 4.77 -11.40
CA ALA A 44 -1.49 4.90 -10.33
C ALA A 44 -1.95 5.90 -9.25
N LYS A 45 -2.61 6.99 -9.65
CA LYS A 45 -3.21 7.96 -8.71
C LYS A 45 -4.26 7.33 -7.80
N SER A 46 -5.08 6.41 -8.32
CA SER A 46 -6.09 5.71 -7.52
C SER A 46 -5.45 4.77 -6.50
N LEU A 47 -4.37 4.07 -6.90
CA LEU A 47 -3.57 3.25 -6.00
C LEU A 47 -2.99 4.11 -4.87
N ALA A 48 -2.29 5.20 -5.21
CA ALA A 48 -1.67 6.09 -4.23
C ALA A 48 -2.71 6.67 -3.25
N HIS A 49 -3.86 7.09 -3.76
CA HIS A 49 -4.96 7.59 -2.93
C HIS A 49 -5.49 6.52 -1.95
N SER A 50 -5.77 5.31 -2.44
CA SER A 50 -6.26 4.22 -1.58
C SER A 50 -5.25 3.80 -0.51
N VAL A 51 -3.95 3.74 -0.86
CA VAL A 51 -2.87 3.45 0.09
C VAL A 51 -2.76 4.57 1.13
N GLY A 52 -2.80 5.83 0.71
CA GLY A 52 -2.75 6.98 1.62
C GLY A 52 -3.92 7.02 2.61
N GLU A 53 -5.15 6.81 2.13
CA GLU A 53 -6.34 6.75 2.98
C GLU A 53 -6.28 5.58 3.97
N PHE A 54 -5.79 4.43 3.52
CA PHE A 54 -5.60 3.27 4.39
C PHE A 54 -4.54 3.55 5.47
N ALA A 55 -3.40 4.14 5.09
CA ALA A 55 -2.35 4.53 6.03
C ALA A 55 -2.85 5.55 7.06
N ARG A 56 -3.66 6.53 6.66
CA ARG A 56 -4.30 7.50 7.56
C ARG A 56 -5.20 6.80 8.58
N LYS A 57 -6.06 5.88 8.12
CA LYS A 57 -6.92 5.09 9.00
C LYS A 57 -6.15 4.21 9.97
N LEU A 58 -5.02 3.64 9.57
CA LEU A 58 -4.14 2.88 10.46
C LEU A 58 -3.55 3.76 11.57
N LEU A 59 -3.15 4.99 11.27
CA LEU A 59 -2.68 5.93 12.27
C LEU A 59 -3.79 6.31 13.26
N GLU A 60 -5.00 6.56 12.75
CA GLU A 60 -6.18 6.90 13.56
C GLU A 60 -6.65 5.75 14.45
N ALA A 61 -6.53 4.51 13.98
CA ALA A 61 -6.91 3.31 14.73
C ALA A 61 -5.94 2.97 15.88
N GLY A 62 -4.81 3.68 15.99
CA GLY A 62 -3.72 3.36 16.91
C GLY A 62 -2.93 2.16 16.38
N ASP A 63 -1.67 2.39 16.04
CA ASP A 63 -0.79 1.42 15.39
C ASP A 63 -0.76 0.06 16.14
N PRO A 64 -1.34 -1.02 15.59
CA PRO A 64 -1.27 -2.33 16.22
C PRO A 64 0.17 -2.88 16.27
N ALA A 65 1.11 -2.35 15.47
CA ALA A 65 2.51 -2.76 15.52
C ALA A 65 3.27 -2.20 16.74
N THR A 66 2.81 -1.07 17.32
CA THR A 66 3.38 -0.54 18.57
C THR A 66 2.98 -1.41 19.79
N ARG A 67 1.98 -2.29 19.66
CA ARG A 67 1.47 -3.14 20.76
C ARG A 67 2.28 -4.42 21.00
N THR A 68 3.30 -4.72 20.19
CA THR A 68 4.05 -5.99 20.23
C THR A 68 5.46 -5.87 20.80
N LEU A 69 5.83 -4.73 21.37
CA LEU A 69 7.06 -4.60 22.17
C LEU A 69 6.69 -4.60 23.65
N HIS A 70 6.42 -5.79 24.17
CA HIS A 70 6.47 -6.12 25.60
C HIS A 70 7.76 -6.88 25.89
#